data_AF-A0A288DCY1-F1
#
_entry.id   AF-A0A288DCY1-F1
#
_cell.length_a   1.000
_cell.length_b   1.000
_cell.length_c   1.000
_cell.angle_alpha   90.00
_cell.angle_beta   90.00
_cell.angle_gamma   90.00
#
_symmetry.space_group_name_H-M   'P 1'
#
loop_
_entity.id
_entity.type
_entity.pdbx_description
1 polymer ?
#
loop_
_entity_poly.entity_id
_entity_poly.type
_entity_poly.pdbx_seq_one_letter_code
_entity_poly.pdbx_strand_id
1 'polypeptide(L)'
;MPTPKTIITYLVDGNPQGIKTVELSNWNGKALSIPRASLKEAKNRPETNQPALYFLFGEDENENKMAYIGEAENVIQRMADHDSKKEFWDTVVAFISTSNSLTKADVKYLEARAVDRAKKANRYILQNSTAPIPNNLPEFQQSAMEEFLQNVDLLISAMGYPILKEIEKAKIEKENMYYLNSRGSDAKGVYMEDGFLVLKGSSGPKEMVKSTIENERMAFRHRPILLEKGIIKEEGENIIFLSDYLFTSPSSASDIIVGRDTNGWIVWKDKDGKTLDENERKNLTS
;
A
#
# COMPACT_ATOMS: atom_id res chain seq x y z
N MET A 1 -23.72 -5.73 -12.53
CA MET A 1 -23.87 -4.28 -12.25
C MET A 1 -22.98 -3.93 -11.08
N PRO A 2 -22.32 -2.77 -11.05
CA PRO A 2 -21.59 -2.33 -9.86
C PRO A 2 -22.56 -2.17 -8.69
N THR A 3 -22.21 -2.70 -7.52
CA THR A 3 -23.01 -2.59 -6.30
C THR A 3 -22.58 -1.32 -5.55
N PRO A 4 -23.41 -0.26 -5.49
CA PRO A 4 -23.06 0.95 -4.75
C PRO A 4 -22.90 0.68 -3.26
N LYS A 5 -22.02 1.44 -2.60
CA LYS A 5 -21.73 1.35 -1.17
C LYS A 5 -21.76 2.76 -0.57
N THR A 6 -22.39 2.91 0.59
CA THR A 6 -22.40 4.17 1.35
C THR A 6 -21.37 4.08 2.46
N ILE A 7 -20.40 4.99 2.45
CA ILE A 7 -19.38 5.15 3.50
C ILE A 7 -19.73 6.39 4.30
N ILE A 8 -19.84 6.24 5.62
CA ILE A 8 -20.11 7.35 6.54
C ILE A 8 -18.83 7.62 7.33
N THR A 9 -18.32 8.84 7.21
CA THR A 9 -17.18 9.32 7.99
C THR A 9 -17.66 10.34 9.01
N TYR A 10 -17.35 10.10 10.28
CA TYR A 10 -17.64 11.01 11.38
C TYR A 10 -16.33 11.55 11.97
N LEU A 11 -16.19 12.87 11.99
CA LEU A 11 -15.05 13.58 12.59
C LEU A 11 -15.35 13.77 14.08
N VAL A 12 -14.61 13.07 14.95
CA VAL A 12 -14.95 12.97 16.38
C VAL A 12 -14.93 14.33 17.08
N ASP A 13 -13.96 15.16 16.73
CA ASP A 13 -13.69 16.49 17.28
C ASP A 13 -13.98 17.61 16.27
N GLY A 14 -14.58 17.28 15.12
CA GLY A 14 -14.77 18.20 14.00
C GLY A 14 -13.48 18.53 13.23
N ASN A 15 -12.33 17.95 13.59
CA ASN A 15 -11.06 18.15 12.91
C ASN A 15 -10.83 17.05 11.85
N PRO A 16 -10.69 17.39 10.55
CA PRO A 16 -10.38 16.40 9.50
C PRO A 16 -9.07 15.63 9.72
N GLN A 17 -8.12 16.22 10.46
CA GLN A 17 -6.85 15.62 10.83
C GLN A 17 -6.87 14.96 12.21
N GLY A 18 -8.01 14.99 12.91
CA GLY A 18 -8.21 14.36 14.21
C GLY A 18 -8.68 12.91 14.11
N ILE A 19 -9.29 12.44 15.19
CA ILE A 19 -9.84 11.08 15.28
C ILE A 19 -11.08 10.98 14.38
N LYS A 20 -11.16 9.90 13.60
CA LYS A 20 -12.28 9.64 12.68
C LYS A 20 -12.84 8.25 12.90
N THR A 21 -14.15 8.11 12.81
CA THR A 21 -14.79 6.81 12.64
C THR A 21 -15.36 6.69 11.24
N VAL A 22 -15.15 5.53 10.61
CA VAL A 22 -15.62 5.25 9.24
C VAL A 22 -16.37 3.91 9.24
N GLU A 23 -17.57 3.88 8.68
CA GLU A 23 -18.40 2.67 8.63
C GLU A 23 -19.17 2.55 7.31
N LEU A 24 -19.60 1.33 6.98
CA LEU A 24 -20.54 1.07 5.88
C LEU A 24 -21.95 1.03 6.45
N SER A 25 -22.93 1.58 5.72
CA SER A 25 -24.32 1.68 6.22
C SER A 25 -24.97 0.34 6.61
N ASN A 26 -24.52 -0.78 6.02
CA ASN A 26 -25.13 -2.10 6.19
C ASN A 26 -24.13 -3.14 6.72
N TRP A 27 -23.14 -2.73 7.53
CA TRP A 27 -22.13 -3.63 8.06
C TRP A 27 -21.92 -3.39 9.55
N ASN A 28 -21.78 -4.46 10.33
CA ASN A 28 -21.53 -4.41 11.77
C ASN A 28 -20.05 -4.15 12.12
N GLY A 29 -19.29 -3.56 11.20
CA GLY A 29 -17.88 -3.21 11.39
C GLY A 29 -17.68 -1.71 11.33
N LYS A 30 -16.66 -1.24 12.05
CA LYS A 30 -16.30 0.17 12.14
C LYS A 30 -14.79 0.33 12.14
N ALA A 31 -14.28 1.22 11.32
CA ALA A 31 -12.91 1.70 11.38
C ALA A 31 -12.80 2.89 12.34
N LEU A 32 -11.74 2.91 13.12
CA LEU A 32 -11.32 4.00 13.99
C LEU A 32 -9.91 4.42 13.54
N SER A 33 -9.82 5.59 12.91
CA SER A 33 -8.55 6.20 12.51
C SER A 33 -8.10 7.17 13.59
N ILE A 34 -6.92 6.93 14.14
CA ILE A 34 -6.32 7.72 15.21
C ILE A 34 -4.93 8.18 14.72
N PRO A 35 -4.74 9.48 14.50
CA PRO A 35 -3.40 10.04 14.37
C PRO A 35 -2.61 9.74 15.64
N ARG A 36 -1.32 9.44 15.51
CA ARG A 36 -0.45 9.13 16.64
C ARG A 36 -0.42 10.24 17.70
N ALA A 37 -0.47 11.50 17.25
CA ALA A 37 -0.58 12.68 18.11
C ALA A 37 -1.87 12.69 18.97
N SER A 38 -2.92 11.97 18.55
CA SER A 38 -4.24 11.95 19.19
C SER A 38 -4.51 10.68 20.04
N LEU A 39 -3.49 9.87 20.35
CA LEU A 39 -3.65 8.65 21.14
C LEU A 39 -4.18 8.92 22.56
N LYS A 40 -3.79 10.06 23.16
CA LYS A 40 -4.20 10.42 24.52
C LYS A 40 -5.70 10.67 24.59
N GLU A 41 -6.24 11.36 23.60
CA GLU A 41 -7.66 11.67 23.44
C GLU A 41 -8.46 10.40 23.14
N ALA A 42 -7.90 9.48 22.36
CA ALA A 42 -8.53 8.21 22.02
C ALA A 42 -8.69 7.25 23.21
N LYS A 43 -7.87 7.39 24.27
CA LYS A 43 -7.83 6.45 25.43
C LYS A 43 -9.18 6.19 26.10
N ASN A 44 -10.04 7.21 26.15
CA ASN A 44 -11.32 7.12 26.87
C ASN A 44 -12.49 6.65 25.98
N ARG A 45 -12.20 6.27 24.73
CA ARG A 45 -13.23 5.86 23.78
C ARG A 45 -13.62 4.38 24.00
N PRO A 46 -14.92 4.04 24.01
CA PRO A 46 -15.34 2.64 24.18
C PRO A 46 -14.87 1.73 23.03
N GLU A 47 -14.67 2.29 21.83
CA GLU A 47 -14.19 1.55 20.66
C GLU A 47 -12.78 0.98 20.86
N THR A 48 -11.96 1.56 21.73
CA THR A 48 -10.57 1.13 21.90
C THR A 48 -10.40 -0.05 22.84
N ASN A 49 -11.45 -0.45 23.55
CA ASN A 49 -11.43 -1.53 24.56
C ASN A 49 -12.10 -2.81 24.04
N GLN A 50 -11.93 -3.12 22.76
CA GLN A 50 -12.52 -4.29 22.10
C GLN A 50 -11.49 -4.97 21.18
N PRO A 51 -11.67 -6.27 20.88
CA PRO A 51 -10.88 -6.97 19.89
C PRO A 51 -10.90 -6.25 18.54
N ALA A 52 -9.72 -5.97 18.01
CA ALA A 52 -9.54 -5.26 16.75
C ALA A 52 -8.43 -5.86 15.89
N LEU A 53 -8.65 -5.80 14.57
CA LEU A 53 -7.57 -5.80 13.58
C LEU A 53 -7.11 -4.35 13.40
N TYR A 54 -5.81 -4.06 13.41
CA TYR A 54 -5.31 -2.71 13.13
C TYR A 54 -4.15 -2.67 12.15
N PHE A 55 -3.99 -1.49 11.55
CA PHE A 55 -2.96 -1.15 10.60
C PHE A 55 -2.26 0.12 11.08
N LEU A 56 -0.94 0.05 11.26
CA LEU A 56 -0.10 1.23 11.44
C LEU A 56 0.40 1.66 10.06
N PHE A 57 0.32 2.95 9.77
CA PHE A 57 0.79 3.56 8.54
C PHE A 57 1.76 4.70 8.83
N GLY A 58 2.77 4.82 7.99
CA GLY A 58 3.69 5.95 7.94
C GLY A 58 4.64 5.79 6.77
N GLU A 59 5.73 6.55 6.77
CA GLU A 59 6.71 6.59 5.68
C GLU A 59 8.14 6.51 6.25
N ASP A 60 9.09 5.98 5.47
CA ASP A 60 10.51 6.10 5.81
C ASP A 60 11.07 7.46 5.39
N GLU A 61 12.35 7.71 5.71
CA GLU A 61 13.07 8.93 5.33
C GLU A 61 13.12 9.19 3.82
N ASN A 62 12.83 8.17 3.00
CA ASN A 62 12.78 8.27 1.55
C ASN A 62 11.33 8.31 1.02
N GLU A 63 10.35 8.65 1.87
CA GLU A 63 8.93 8.75 1.53
C GLU A 63 8.32 7.42 1.04
N ASN A 64 8.96 6.27 1.32
CA ASN A 64 8.39 4.99 0.97
C ASN A 64 7.28 4.64 1.97
N LYS A 65 6.12 4.24 1.46
CA LYS A 65 4.98 3.82 2.28
C LYS A 65 5.31 2.58 3.12
N MET A 66 5.22 2.70 4.43
CA MET A 66 5.45 1.64 5.41
C MET A 66 4.16 1.26 6.11
N ALA A 67 4.05 -0.02 6.48
CA ALA A 67 2.91 -0.47 7.28
C ALA A 67 3.26 -1.61 8.23
N TYR A 68 2.46 -1.74 9.29
CA TYR A 68 2.44 -2.90 10.17
C TYR A 68 0.99 -3.31 10.42
N ILE A 69 0.71 -4.60 10.32
CA ILE A 69 -0.63 -5.16 10.55
C ILE A 69 -0.58 -5.96 11.85
N GLY A 70 -1.55 -5.75 12.73
CA GLY A 70 -1.59 -6.48 13.99
C GLY A 70 -3.00 -6.68 14.54
N GLU A 71 -3.10 -7.51 15.58
CA GLU A 71 -4.31 -7.67 16.39
C GLU A 71 -4.12 -7.09 17.80
N ALA A 72 -5.22 -6.66 18.41
CA ALA A 72 -5.27 -6.26 19.81
C ALA A 72 -6.61 -6.63 20.45
N GLU A 73 -6.61 -7.05 21.71
CA GLU A 73 -7.82 -7.06 22.57
C GLU A 73 -8.13 -5.67 23.13
N ASN A 74 -7.10 -4.83 23.27
CA ASN A 74 -7.20 -3.43 23.67
C ASN A 74 -6.28 -2.59 22.77
N VAL A 75 -6.87 -1.79 21.90
CA VAL A 75 -6.14 -1.01 20.89
C VAL A 75 -5.21 -0.02 21.57
N ILE A 76 -5.65 0.69 22.61
CA ILE A 76 -4.85 1.76 23.22
C ILE A 76 -3.64 1.20 23.97
N GLN A 77 -3.81 0.11 24.71
CA GLN A 77 -2.69 -0.55 25.35
C GLN A 77 -1.66 -1.02 24.32
N ARG A 78 -2.15 -1.60 23.20
CA ARG A 78 -1.27 -2.04 22.11
C ARG A 78 -0.58 -0.86 21.41
N MET A 79 -1.25 0.28 21.26
CA MET A 79 -0.65 1.48 20.67
C MET A 79 0.41 2.10 21.58
N ALA A 80 0.22 2.09 22.90
CA ALA A 80 1.25 2.54 23.85
C ALA A 80 2.53 1.69 23.76
N ASP A 81 2.39 0.37 23.58
CA ASP A 81 3.52 -0.52 23.32
C ASP A 81 4.25 -0.16 22.02
N HIS A 82 3.52 0.14 20.95
CA HIS A 82 4.13 0.52 19.67
C HIS A 82 4.75 1.91 19.69
N ASP A 83 4.12 2.87 20.36
CA ASP A 83 4.62 4.25 20.47
C ASP A 83 6.03 4.29 21.09
N SER A 84 6.33 3.36 22.00
CA SER A 84 7.66 3.21 22.62
C SER A 84 8.65 2.35 21.80
N LYS A 85 8.21 1.59 20.81
CA LYS A 85 9.02 0.57 20.12
C LYS A 85 9.15 0.77 18.61
N LYS A 86 8.35 1.65 18.01
CA LYS A 86 8.27 1.84 16.56
C LYS A 86 8.17 3.32 16.25
N GLU A 87 9.13 3.82 15.49
CA GLU A 87 9.18 5.24 15.14
C GLU A 87 8.45 5.55 13.84
N PHE A 88 8.37 4.60 12.90
CA PHE A 88 7.96 4.85 11.51
C PHE A 88 6.51 5.30 11.27
N TRP A 89 5.62 5.20 12.25
CA TRP A 89 4.17 5.29 12.01
C TRP A 89 3.57 6.59 12.56
N ASP A 90 2.59 7.11 11.83
CA ASP A 90 1.91 8.38 12.09
C ASP A 90 0.42 8.21 12.34
N THR A 91 -0.19 7.15 11.81
CA THR A 91 -1.62 6.89 11.93
C THR A 91 -1.88 5.41 12.17
N VAL A 92 -2.80 5.10 13.09
CA VAL A 92 -3.39 3.77 13.21
C VAL A 92 -4.82 3.78 12.67
N VAL A 93 -5.20 2.75 11.93
CA VAL A 93 -6.59 2.44 11.58
C VAL A 93 -6.95 1.10 12.19
N ALA A 94 -7.84 1.10 13.18
CA ALA A 94 -8.33 -0.10 13.85
C ALA A 94 -9.74 -0.45 13.40
N PHE A 95 -10.02 -1.72 13.14
CA PHE A 95 -11.31 -2.26 12.74
C PHE A 95 -11.89 -3.09 13.88
N ILE A 96 -13.08 -2.69 14.33
CA ILE A 96 -13.82 -3.31 15.43
C ILE A 96 -15.21 -3.73 14.97
N SER A 97 -15.90 -4.55 15.78
CA SER A 97 -17.33 -4.83 15.61
C SER A 97 -18.18 -3.84 16.41
N THR A 98 -19.20 -3.27 15.79
CA THR A 98 -20.14 -2.35 16.47
C THR A 98 -21.06 -3.09 17.46
N SER A 99 -21.25 -4.41 17.27
CA SER A 99 -22.00 -5.28 18.16
C SER A 99 -21.10 -6.07 19.12
N ASN A 100 -19.81 -5.72 19.22
CA ASN A 100 -18.80 -6.43 20.02
C ASN A 100 -18.77 -7.95 19.76
N SER A 101 -18.94 -8.34 18.49
CA SER A 101 -19.04 -9.74 18.06
C SER A 101 -17.70 -10.38 17.69
N LEU A 102 -16.62 -9.60 17.59
CA LEU A 102 -15.29 -10.13 17.29
C LEU A 102 -14.65 -10.67 18.57
N THR A 103 -14.10 -11.88 18.47
CA THR A 103 -13.32 -12.51 19.54
C THR A 103 -11.82 -12.37 19.27
N LYS A 104 -10.99 -12.70 20.26
CA LYS A 104 -9.54 -12.86 20.08
C LYS A 104 -9.20 -13.87 18.97
N ALA A 105 -10.00 -14.91 18.83
CA ALA A 105 -9.76 -15.94 17.83
C ALA A 105 -9.92 -15.37 16.41
N ASP A 106 -10.97 -14.57 16.23
CA ASP A 106 -11.33 -13.88 14.99
C ASP A 106 -10.26 -12.88 14.55
N VAL A 107 -9.81 -11.99 15.45
CA VAL A 107 -8.84 -10.94 15.08
C VAL A 107 -7.46 -11.50 14.74
N LYS A 108 -7.06 -12.63 15.35
CA LYS A 108 -5.84 -13.37 14.96
C LYS A 108 -5.97 -14.02 13.58
N TYR A 109 -7.14 -14.57 13.25
CA TYR A 109 -7.40 -15.08 11.91
C TYR A 109 -7.34 -13.94 10.88
N LEU A 110 -8.03 -12.83 11.17
CA LEU A 110 -8.02 -11.63 10.33
C LEU A 110 -6.61 -11.06 10.14
N GLU A 111 -5.78 -10.98 11.19
CA GLU A 111 -4.39 -10.52 11.10
C GLU A 111 -3.58 -11.37 10.13
N ALA A 112 -3.61 -12.70 10.29
CA ALA A 112 -2.88 -13.61 9.42
C ALA A 112 -3.32 -13.47 7.94
N ARG A 113 -4.64 -13.37 7.70
CA ARG A 113 -5.19 -13.19 6.35
C ARG A 113 -4.88 -11.82 5.77
N ALA A 114 -4.93 -10.75 6.57
CA ALA A 114 -4.58 -9.41 6.15
C ALA A 114 -3.09 -9.28 5.81
N VAL A 115 -2.19 -9.90 6.59
CA VAL A 115 -0.75 -9.95 6.28
C VAL A 115 -0.50 -10.73 4.98
N ASP A 116 -1.16 -11.87 4.76
CA ASP A 116 -1.06 -12.62 3.50
C ASP A 116 -1.50 -11.77 2.29
N ARG A 117 -2.66 -11.12 2.38
CA ARG A 117 -3.16 -10.23 1.31
C ARG A 117 -2.24 -9.03 1.07
N ALA A 118 -1.74 -8.38 2.13
CA ALA A 118 -0.83 -7.26 2.00
C ALA A 118 0.51 -7.63 1.35
N LYS A 119 1.05 -8.81 1.67
CA LYS A 119 2.25 -9.36 1.01
C LYS A 119 2.01 -9.62 -0.48
N LYS A 120 0.85 -10.17 -0.84
CA LYS A 120 0.47 -10.42 -2.24
C LYS A 120 0.25 -9.11 -3.01
N ALA A 121 -0.37 -8.12 -2.37
CA ALA A 121 -0.58 -6.80 -2.97
C ALA A 121 0.75 -6.04 -3.19
N ASN A 122 1.74 -6.24 -2.33
CA ASN A 122 3.08 -5.66 -2.42
C ASN A 122 3.09 -4.13 -2.58
N ARG A 123 2.21 -3.43 -1.84
CA ARG A 123 2.02 -1.97 -1.92
C ARG A 123 2.72 -1.16 -0.83
N TYR A 124 3.06 -1.81 0.28
CA TYR A 124 3.68 -1.19 1.46
C TYR A 124 4.88 -2.01 1.88
N ILE A 125 5.91 -1.36 2.41
CA ILE A 125 7.01 -2.02 3.10
C ILE A 125 6.48 -2.53 4.44
N LEU A 126 6.16 -3.82 4.51
CA LEU A 126 5.62 -4.44 5.71
C LEU A 126 6.70 -4.62 6.78
N GLN A 127 6.42 -4.12 7.97
CA GLN A 127 7.28 -4.23 9.16
C GLN A 127 6.96 -5.48 10.01
N ASN A 128 6.09 -6.36 9.51
CA ASN A 128 5.79 -7.65 10.15
C ASN A 128 6.99 -8.60 9.98
N SER A 129 7.86 -8.70 10.99
CA SER A 129 9.05 -9.56 10.97
C SER A 129 8.74 -11.07 10.98
N THR A 130 7.56 -11.45 11.47
CA THR A 130 7.10 -12.85 11.51
C THR A 130 5.71 -12.94 10.91
N ALA A 131 5.46 -13.98 10.11
CA ALA A 131 4.14 -14.25 9.57
C ALA A 131 3.20 -14.70 10.72
N PRO A 132 2.05 -14.02 10.94
CA PRO A 132 1.09 -14.47 11.92
C PRO A 132 0.51 -15.83 11.54
N ILE A 133 0.28 -16.68 12.53
CA ILE A 133 -0.34 -18.00 12.34
C ILE A 133 -1.84 -17.85 12.62
N PRO A 134 -2.72 -18.16 11.65
CA PRO A 134 -4.16 -18.06 11.87
C PRO A 134 -4.61 -19.08 12.91
N ASN A 135 -5.60 -18.72 13.72
CA ASN A 135 -6.30 -19.72 14.51
C ASN A 135 -7.12 -20.63 13.61
N ASN A 136 -7.33 -21.87 14.06
CA ASN A 136 -8.24 -22.79 13.39
C ASN A 136 -9.69 -22.44 13.78
N LEU A 137 -10.40 -21.74 12.91
CA LEU A 137 -11.82 -21.41 13.07
C LEU A 137 -12.69 -22.44 12.33
N PRO A 138 -13.92 -22.73 12.81
CA PRO A 138 -14.93 -23.42 12.01
C PRO A 138 -15.21 -22.72 10.68
N GLU A 139 -15.63 -23.47 9.67
CA GLU A 139 -15.88 -22.97 8.30
C GLU A 139 -16.80 -21.74 8.25
N PHE A 140 -17.89 -21.76 9.02
CA PHE A 140 -18.83 -20.64 9.08
C PHE A 140 -18.19 -19.34 9.62
N GLN A 141 -17.27 -19.46 10.59
CA GLN A 141 -16.54 -18.31 11.13
C GLN A 141 -15.49 -17.82 10.15
N GLN A 142 -14.77 -18.74 9.47
CA GLN A 142 -13.84 -18.35 8.41
C GLN A 142 -14.54 -17.57 7.31
N SER A 143 -15.70 -18.05 6.85
CA SER A 143 -16.51 -17.35 5.83
C SER A 143 -16.92 -15.95 6.28
N ALA A 144 -17.39 -15.80 7.53
CA ALA A 144 -17.73 -14.49 8.09
C ALA A 144 -16.51 -13.57 8.21
N MET A 145 -15.33 -14.09 8.57
CA MET A 145 -14.09 -13.30 8.67
C MET A 145 -13.56 -12.88 7.31
N GLU A 146 -13.69 -13.71 6.28
CA GLU A 146 -13.31 -13.33 4.91
C GLU A 146 -14.24 -12.23 4.36
N GLU A 147 -15.54 -12.27 4.66
CA GLU A 147 -16.47 -11.18 4.33
C GLU A 147 -16.14 -9.90 5.11
N PHE A 148 -15.84 -10.03 6.41
CA PHE A 148 -15.39 -8.90 7.22
C PHE A 148 -14.13 -8.26 6.60
N LEU A 149 -13.15 -9.08 6.20
CA LEU A 149 -11.91 -8.63 5.60
C LEU A 149 -12.10 -7.97 4.22
N GLN A 150 -13.12 -8.37 3.43
CA GLN A 150 -13.48 -7.67 2.19
C GLN A 150 -13.99 -6.25 2.46
N ASN A 151 -14.80 -6.06 3.50
CA ASN A 151 -15.25 -4.73 3.90
C ASN A 151 -14.12 -3.89 4.51
N VAL A 152 -13.18 -4.52 5.24
CA VAL A 152 -11.93 -3.88 5.69
C VAL A 152 -11.14 -3.35 4.50
N ASP A 153 -10.89 -4.17 3.48
CA ASP A 153 -10.17 -3.79 2.26
C ASP A 153 -10.83 -2.59 1.54
N LEU A 154 -12.16 -2.64 1.39
CA LEU A 154 -12.93 -1.55 0.80
C LEU A 154 -12.75 -0.24 1.58
N LEU A 155 -12.96 -0.27 2.90
CA LEU A 155 -12.90 0.94 3.73
C LEU A 155 -11.47 1.49 3.84
N ILE A 156 -10.49 0.63 4.08
CA ILE A 156 -9.09 1.07 4.23
C ILE A 156 -8.57 1.68 2.92
N SER A 157 -8.97 1.12 1.77
CA SER A 157 -8.69 1.69 0.45
C SER A 157 -9.38 3.03 0.24
N ALA A 158 -10.67 3.16 0.60
CA ALA A 158 -11.42 4.41 0.50
C ALA A 158 -10.86 5.52 1.42
N MET A 159 -10.19 5.13 2.50
CA MET A 159 -9.47 6.03 3.40
C MET A 159 -8.07 6.44 2.87
N GLY A 160 -7.68 5.98 1.69
CA GLY A 160 -6.40 6.31 1.04
C GLY A 160 -5.28 5.29 1.28
N TYR A 161 -5.58 4.14 1.90
CA TYR A 161 -4.61 3.11 2.24
C TYR A 161 -4.92 1.78 1.56
N PRO A 162 -4.65 1.61 0.25
CA PRO A 162 -5.03 0.42 -0.52
C PRO A 162 -4.15 -0.80 -0.24
N ILE A 163 -3.74 -1.02 1.01
CA ILE A 163 -2.74 -2.02 1.42
C ILE A 163 -3.11 -3.47 1.07
N LEU A 164 -4.41 -3.79 1.05
CA LEU A 164 -4.91 -5.15 0.79
C LEU A 164 -5.33 -5.36 -0.68
N LYS A 165 -5.42 -4.29 -1.47
CA LYS A 165 -5.90 -4.32 -2.85
C LYS A 165 -4.86 -4.97 -3.76
N GLU A 166 -5.10 -6.21 -4.16
CA GLU A 166 -4.22 -6.90 -5.12
C GLU A 166 -4.18 -6.16 -6.46
N ILE A 167 -3.06 -6.29 -7.15
CA ILE A 167 -2.85 -5.75 -8.48
C ILE A 167 -3.42 -6.77 -9.49
N GLU A 168 -4.56 -6.48 -10.09
CA GLU A 168 -5.27 -7.39 -11.01
C GLU A 168 -4.52 -7.58 -12.35
N LYS A 169 -3.52 -8.47 -12.38
CA LYS A 169 -2.68 -8.73 -13.58
C LYS A 169 -3.45 -9.13 -14.85
N ALA A 170 -4.61 -9.78 -14.72
CA ALA A 170 -5.40 -10.20 -15.87
C ALA A 170 -6.07 -9.02 -16.63
N LYS A 171 -6.26 -7.86 -15.98
CA LYS A 171 -6.68 -6.61 -16.67
C LYS A 171 -5.49 -5.89 -17.31
N ILE A 172 -4.31 -6.02 -16.73
CA ILE A 172 -3.06 -5.36 -17.14
C ILE A 172 -2.65 -5.77 -18.56
N GLU A 173 -2.91 -7.02 -18.97
CA GLU A 173 -2.54 -7.52 -20.30
C GLU A 173 -3.42 -7.01 -21.46
N LYS A 174 -4.59 -6.43 -21.19
CA LYS A 174 -5.56 -6.10 -22.25
C LYS A 174 -5.57 -4.66 -22.73
N GLU A 175 -5.30 -3.65 -21.90
CA GLU A 175 -5.58 -2.26 -22.32
C GLU A 175 -4.53 -1.17 -22.03
N ASN A 176 -3.53 -1.30 -21.15
CA ASN A 176 -2.67 -0.15 -20.77
C ASN A 176 -1.17 -0.47 -20.63
N MET A 177 -0.57 -1.22 -21.56
CA MET A 177 0.87 -1.52 -21.53
C MET A 177 1.70 -0.38 -22.13
N TYR A 178 2.67 0.10 -21.35
CA TYR A 178 3.66 1.09 -21.73
C TYR A 178 5.06 0.48 -21.72
N TYR A 179 5.91 1.00 -22.60
CA TYR A 179 7.26 0.56 -22.86
C TYR A 179 8.22 1.73 -22.68
N LEU A 180 9.36 1.46 -22.07
CA LEU A 180 10.49 2.37 -22.00
C LEU A 180 11.67 1.66 -22.64
N ASN A 181 11.99 2.12 -23.86
CA ASN A 181 13.16 1.70 -24.60
C ASN A 181 14.11 2.89 -24.71
N SER A 182 15.21 2.83 -23.97
CA SER A 182 16.24 3.88 -23.99
C SER A 182 17.63 3.26 -23.90
N ARG A 183 18.70 4.07 -23.89
CA ARG A 183 20.08 3.55 -23.96
C ARG A 183 20.37 2.61 -22.78
N GLY A 184 20.39 1.30 -23.05
CA GLY A 184 20.61 0.25 -22.05
C GLY A 184 19.38 -0.10 -21.20
N SER A 185 18.19 0.40 -21.54
CA SER A 185 16.94 0.10 -20.82
C SER A 185 15.92 -0.56 -21.74
N ASP A 186 15.36 -1.66 -21.28
CA ASP A 186 14.20 -2.32 -21.86
C ASP A 186 13.25 -2.64 -20.70
N ALA A 187 12.18 -1.85 -20.59
CA ALA A 187 11.22 -1.98 -19.51
C ALA A 187 9.79 -1.91 -20.00
N LYS A 188 8.93 -2.63 -19.27
CA LYS A 188 7.48 -2.68 -19.49
C LYS A 188 6.78 -2.30 -18.21
N GLY A 189 5.70 -1.55 -18.32
CA GLY A 189 4.91 -1.18 -17.17
C GLY A 189 3.51 -0.77 -17.52
N VAL A 190 2.69 -0.64 -16.49
CA VAL A 190 1.28 -0.29 -16.62
C VAL A 190 0.96 0.87 -15.70
N TYR A 191 0.30 1.87 -16.27
CA TYR A 191 -0.23 3.00 -15.52
C TYR A 191 -1.54 2.60 -14.84
N MET A 192 -1.63 2.89 -13.55
CA MET A 192 -2.78 2.55 -12.72
C MET A 192 -3.16 3.76 -11.86
N GLU A 193 -4.38 3.75 -11.32
CA GLU A 193 -4.88 4.79 -10.41
C GLU A 193 -3.92 5.07 -9.24
N ASP A 194 -3.26 4.02 -8.74
CA ASP A 194 -2.40 4.08 -7.55
C ASP A 194 -0.91 4.29 -7.87
N GLY A 195 -0.53 4.47 -9.13
CA GLY A 195 0.88 4.66 -9.53
C GLY A 195 1.27 4.02 -10.86
N PHE A 196 2.54 3.61 -10.97
CA PHE A 196 3.08 2.98 -12.18
C PHE A 196 3.75 1.64 -11.84
N LEU A 197 3.17 0.54 -12.34
CA LEU A 197 3.68 -0.80 -12.10
C LEU A 197 4.76 -1.15 -13.13
N VAL A 198 5.99 -1.35 -12.68
CA VAL A 198 7.05 -1.92 -13.52
C VAL A 198 6.98 -3.43 -13.44
N LEU A 199 6.99 -4.10 -14.60
CA LEU A 199 6.87 -5.55 -14.68
C LEU A 199 8.21 -6.24 -14.50
N LYS A 200 8.16 -7.43 -13.90
CA LYS A 200 9.28 -8.36 -13.81
C LYS A 200 9.96 -8.55 -15.17
N GLY A 201 11.29 -8.59 -15.15
CA GLY A 201 12.13 -8.71 -16.34
C GLY A 201 12.49 -7.38 -16.99
N SER A 202 11.84 -6.27 -16.58
CA SER A 202 12.30 -4.92 -16.96
C SER A 202 13.74 -4.70 -16.52
N SER A 203 14.51 -3.98 -17.32
CA SER A 203 15.94 -3.80 -17.14
C SER A 203 16.41 -2.38 -17.49
N GLY A 204 17.55 -2.02 -16.94
CA GLY A 204 18.20 -0.72 -17.16
C GLY A 204 19.68 -0.78 -16.84
N PRO A 205 20.46 0.26 -17.18
CA PRO A 205 21.89 0.27 -16.94
C PRO A 205 22.19 0.19 -15.44
N LYS A 206 23.20 -0.62 -15.07
CA LYS A 206 23.72 -0.72 -13.70
C LYS A 206 24.28 0.61 -13.24
N GLU A 207 25.13 1.21 -14.07
CA GLU A 207 25.75 2.50 -13.77
C GLU A 207 24.73 3.64 -13.91
N MET A 208 24.72 4.52 -12.91
CA MET A 208 23.96 5.76 -12.94
C MET A 208 24.80 6.88 -13.56
N VAL A 209 24.15 7.88 -14.14
CA VAL A 209 24.91 9.05 -14.64
C VAL A 209 25.51 9.83 -13.46
N LYS A 210 26.67 10.44 -13.67
CA LYS A 210 27.43 11.17 -12.65
C LYS A 210 26.58 12.16 -11.84
N SER A 211 25.73 12.93 -12.51
CA SER A 211 24.85 13.91 -11.88
C SER A 211 23.80 13.30 -10.95
N THR A 212 23.38 12.05 -11.17
CA THR A 212 22.46 11.32 -10.29
C THR A 212 23.14 11.02 -8.95
N ILE A 213 24.40 10.61 -9.00
CA ILE A 213 25.22 10.26 -7.84
C ILE A 213 25.59 11.53 -7.06
N GLU A 214 26.15 12.53 -7.74
CA GLU A 214 26.63 13.77 -7.10
C GLU A 214 25.53 14.60 -6.43
N ASN A 215 24.28 14.47 -6.90
CA ASN A 215 23.14 15.19 -6.35
C ASN A 215 22.16 14.28 -5.58
N GLU A 216 22.59 13.05 -5.24
CA GLU A 216 21.81 12.09 -4.46
C GLU A 216 20.35 11.94 -4.95
N ARG A 217 20.20 11.82 -6.27
CA ARG A 217 18.89 11.76 -6.93
C ARG A 217 18.15 10.46 -6.64
N MET A 218 16.89 10.39 -7.05
CA MET A 218 15.97 9.26 -6.82
C MET A 218 16.61 7.89 -7.05
N ALA A 219 17.25 7.69 -8.21
CA ALA A 219 17.88 6.40 -8.52
C ALA A 219 19.03 6.05 -7.56
N PHE A 220 19.82 7.02 -7.13
CA PHE A 220 20.92 6.81 -6.18
C PHE A 220 20.39 6.43 -4.80
N ARG A 221 19.36 7.12 -4.31
CA ARG A 221 18.76 6.86 -2.99
C ARG A 221 18.03 5.51 -2.92
N HIS A 222 17.33 5.11 -3.98
CA HIS A 222 16.40 3.97 -3.90
C HIS A 222 16.91 2.67 -4.52
N ARG A 223 17.82 2.67 -5.53
CA ARG A 223 18.34 1.41 -6.09
C ARG A 223 18.96 0.48 -5.02
N PRO A 224 19.77 0.97 -4.05
CA PRO A 224 20.32 0.11 -2.99
C PRO A 224 19.24 -0.60 -2.17
N ILE A 225 18.16 0.11 -1.84
CA ILE A 225 17.02 -0.43 -1.08
C ILE A 225 16.32 -1.53 -1.89
N LEU A 226 16.13 -1.32 -3.20
CA LEU A 226 15.51 -2.32 -4.08
C LEU A 226 16.40 -3.55 -4.28
N LEU A 227 17.72 -3.38 -4.29
CA LEU A 227 18.70 -4.48 -4.31
C LEU A 227 18.66 -5.29 -3.01
N GLU A 228 18.69 -4.63 -1.86
CA GLU A 228 18.61 -5.27 -0.54
C GLU A 228 17.32 -6.08 -0.38
N LYS A 229 16.20 -5.54 -0.88
CA LYS A 229 14.89 -6.22 -0.86
C LYS A 229 14.75 -7.34 -1.90
N GLY A 230 15.74 -7.54 -2.77
CA GLY A 230 15.67 -8.52 -3.86
C GLY A 230 14.60 -8.20 -4.91
N ILE A 231 14.18 -6.94 -5.01
CA ILE A 231 13.23 -6.49 -6.03
C ILE A 231 13.94 -6.34 -7.38
N ILE A 232 15.18 -5.82 -7.35
CA ILE A 232 16.09 -5.79 -8.49
C ILE A 232 17.36 -6.58 -8.17
N LYS A 233 18.07 -7.05 -9.19
CA LYS A 233 19.43 -7.58 -9.09
C LYS A 233 20.33 -6.95 -10.13
N GLU A 234 21.63 -6.95 -9.88
CA GLU A 234 22.63 -6.65 -10.91
C GLU A 234 22.93 -7.92 -11.72
N GLU A 235 22.96 -7.81 -13.04
CA GLU A 235 23.32 -8.87 -13.98
C GLU A 235 24.10 -8.26 -15.16
N GLY A 236 25.42 -8.47 -15.17
CA GLY A 236 26.32 -7.82 -16.11
C GLY A 236 26.29 -6.29 -15.96
N GLU A 237 26.08 -5.59 -17.07
CA GLU A 237 26.01 -4.13 -17.13
C GLU A 237 24.61 -3.57 -16.80
N ASN A 238 23.67 -4.42 -16.37
CA ASN A 238 22.28 -4.04 -16.16
C ASN A 238 21.79 -4.36 -14.74
N ILE A 239 20.79 -3.62 -14.29
CA ILE A 239 19.84 -4.07 -13.27
C ILE A 239 18.66 -4.78 -13.93
N ILE A 240 18.08 -5.76 -13.24
CA ILE A 240 16.89 -6.49 -13.71
C ILE A 240 15.87 -6.61 -12.56
N PHE A 241 14.62 -6.28 -12.83
CA PHE A 241 13.50 -6.47 -11.91
C PHE A 241 13.15 -7.96 -11.77
N LEU A 242 13.25 -8.49 -10.55
CA LEU A 242 12.95 -9.89 -10.21
C LEU A 242 11.47 -10.15 -9.92
N SER A 243 10.72 -9.09 -9.62
CA SER A 243 9.28 -9.09 -9.36
C SER A 243 8.65 -7.81 -9.90
N ASP A 244 7.32 -7.79 -10.02
CA ASP A 244 6.61 -6.56 -10.36
C ASP A 244 6.70 -5.59 -9.17
N TYR A 245 6.91 -4.30 -9.47
CA TYR A 245 7.07 -3.28 -8.43
C TYR A 245 6.29 -2.02 -8.76
N LEU A 246 5.43 -1.61 -7.82
CA LEU A 246 4.58 -0.44 -7.96
C LEU A 246 5.31 0.81 -7.45
N PHE A 247 5.58 1.74 -8.35
CA PHE A 247 6.08 3.06 -8.02
C PHE A 247 4.94 4.05 -7.80
N THR A 248 5.15 5.05 -6.96
CA THR A 248 4.17 6.12 -6.68
C THR A 248 3.93 7.03 -7.88
N SER A 249 4.85 7.08 -8.84
CA SER A 249 4.69 7.88 -10.06
C SER A 249 5.39 7.25 -11.29
N PRO A 250 4.98 7.62 -12.52
CA PRO A 250 5.67 7.23 -13.74
C PRO A 250 7.14 7.69 -13.77
N SER A 251 7.44 8.88 -13.24
CA SER A 251 8.81 9.42 -13.21
C SER A 251 9.69 8.65 -12.23
N SER A 252 9.22 8.33 -11.03
CA SER A 252 10.00 7.49 -10.10
C SER A 252 10.33 6.12 -10.70
N ALA A 253 9.40 5.52 -11.46
CA ALA A 253 9.64 4.27 -12.16
C ALA A 253 10.75 4.39 -13.21
N SER A 254 10.65 5.38 -14.10
CA SER A 254 11.62 5.59 -15.16
C SER A 254 12.98 6.06 -14.65
N ASP A 255 13.04 6.85 -13.59
CA ASP A 255 14.29 7.32 -12.99
C ASP A 255 15.12 6.15 -12.48
N ILE A 256 14.47 5.23 -11.76
CA ILE A 256 15.08 4.02 -11.23
C ILE A 256 15.58 3.11 -12.35
N ILE A 257 14.79 2.93 -13.41
CA ILE A 257 15.18 2.10 -14.55
C ILE A 257 16.37 2.72 -15.29
N VAL A 258 16.30 4.00 -15.65
CA VAL A 258 17.30 4.65 -16.53
C VAL A 258 18.54 5.11 -15.78
N GLY A 259 18.47 5.27 -14.44
CA GLY A 259 19.60 5.72 -13.62
C GLY A 259 19.84 7.23 -13.66
N ARG A 260 18.80 8.01 -13.99
CA ARG A 260 18.81 9.48 -14.07
C ARG A 260 17.42 10.05 -13.98
N ASP A 261 17.30 11.35 -13.69
CA ASP A 261 16.02 12.05 -13.73
C ASP A 261 15.44 12.06 -15.15
N THR A 262 14.15 11.76 -15.24
CA THR A 262 13.35 11.64 -16.45
C THR A 262 11.97 12.24 -16.26
N ASN A 263 11.29 12.54 -17.37
CA ASN A 263 9.87 12.85 -17.35
C ASN A 263 9.08 11.59 -17.71
N GLY A 264 8.57 10.86 -16.71
CA GLY A 264 7.82 9.62 -16.88
C GLY A 264 6.67 9.74 -17.88
N TRP A 265 5.98 10.89 -17.89
CA TRP A 265 4.84 11.14 -18.78
C TRP A 265 5.21 11.14 -20.27
N ILE A 266 6.49 11.33 -20.60
CA ILE A 266 6.99 11.40 -21.97
C ILE A 266 7.80 10.15 -22.36
N VAL A 267 8.57 9.57 -21.44
CA VAL A 267 9.45 8.43 -21.75
C VAL A 267 8.71 7.11 -21.85
N TRP A 268 7.59 6.96 -21.14
CA TRP A 268 6.71 5.80 -21.26
C TRP A 268 5.81 5.96 -22.48
N LYS A 269 5.85 4.98 -23.39
CA LYS A 269 5.08 4.98 -24.63
C LYS A 269 4.29 3.70 -24.82
N ASP A 270 3.09 3.78 -25.39
CA ASP A 270 2.35 2.58 -25.76
C ASP A 270 2.98 1.88 -26.99
N LYS A 271 2.35 0.78 -27.43
CA LYS A 271 2.77 0.02 -28.61
C LYS A 271 2.75 0.83 -29.92
N ASP A 272 1.95 1.89 -29.98
CA ASP A 272 1.77 2.76 -31.13
C ASP A 272 2.71 3.98 -31.07
N GLY A 273 3.53 4.08 -30.01
CA GLY A 273 4.52 5.13 -29.79
C GLY A 273 3.98 6.40 -29.15
N LYS A 274 2.70 6.43 -28.75
CA LYS A 274 2.11 7.57 -28.03
C LYS A 274 2.57 7.58 -26.59
N THR A 275 2.86 8.76 -26.09
CA THR A 275 3.30 8.97 -24.71
C THR A 275 2.16 8.76 -23.71
N LEU A 276 2.51 8.40 -22.48
CA LEU A 276 1.57 8.33 -21.38
C LEU A 276 0.78 9.63 -21.20
N ASP A 277 1.44 10.78 -21.39
CA ASP A 277 0.79 12.10 -21.37
C ASP A 277 -0.31 12.27 -22.43
N GLU A 278 -0.07 11.79 -23.65
CA GLU A 278 -1.03 11.86 -24.74
C GLU A 278 -2.27 10.99 -24.46
N ASN A 279 -2.05 9.80 -23.93
CA ASN A 279 -3.14 8.85 -23.70
C ASN A 279 -4.00 9.21 -22.47
N GLU A 280 -3.39 9.66 -21.37
CA GLU A 280 -4.09 9.80 -20.09
C GLU A 280 -4.48 11.24 -19.76
N ARG A 281 -3.69 12.23 -20.18
CA ARG A 281 -3.88 13.63 -19.77
C ARG A 281 -4.45 14.51 -20.86
N LYS A 282 -4.00 14.35 -22.11
CA LYS A 282 -4.42 15.21 -23.24
C LYS A 282 -5.75 14.82 -23.88
N ASN A 283 -6.26 13.62 -23.61
CA ASN A 283 -7.58 13.20 -24.09
C ASN A 283 -8.76 13.85 -23.34
N LEU A 284 -8.51 14.46 -22.17
CA LEU A 284 -9.53 15.18 -21.37
C LEU A 284 -9.93 16.56 -21.94
N THR A 285 -9.23 17.03 -22.98
CA THR A 285 -9.48 18.33 -23.64
C THR A 285 -10.22 18.22 -24.96
N SER A 286 -10.87 17.08 -25.25
CA SER A 286 -11.63 16.83 -26.48
C SER A 286 -13.14 16.95 -26.28
#